data_AF-A0A540X8C5-F1
#
_entry.id   AF-A0A540X8C5-F1
#
_cell.length_a   1.000
_cell.length_b   1.000
_cell.length_c   1.000
_cell.angle_alpha   90.00
_cell.angle_beta   90.00
_cell.angle_gamma   90.00
#
_symmetry.space_group_name_H-M   'P 1'
#
loop_
_entity.id
_entity.type
_entity.pdbx_description
1 polymer ?
#
loop_
_entity_poly.entity_id
_entity_poly.type
_entity_poly.pdbx_seq_one_letter_code
_entity_poly.pdbx_strand_id
1 'polypeptide(L)'
;MKKKHRRIVVDDVTFAWAGDWSHIGGRRVVSLRAWHQTDDERPVGPVLSVKLVNRHGGMVDCAAAVPQDARAAILLGRALGWSPEGRGVFWILPTHGLVLQDLDVVDPTMLG
;
A
#
# COMPACT_ATOMS: atom_id res chain seq x y z
N MET A 1 -8.05 17.35 -9.35
CA MET A 1 -8.77 16.10 -9.65
C MET A 1 -8.66 15.17 -8.44
N LYS A 2 -9.77 14.65 -7.91
CA LYS A 2 -9.71 13.58 -6.89
C LYS A 2 -9.09 12.34 -7.55
N LYS A 3 -7.98 11.82 -7.01
CA LYS A 3 -7.40 10.56 -7.51
C LYS A 3 -8.42 9.44 -7.24
N LYS A 4 -8.96 8.85 -8.31
CA LYS A 4 -9.91 7.74 -8.22
C LYS A 4 -9.17 6.51 -7.69
N HIS A 5 -9.73 5.86 -6.66
CA HIS A 5 -9.19 4.58 -6.19
C HIS A 5 -9.34 3.53 -7.29
N ARG A 6 -8.32 2.68 -7.43
CA ARG A 6 -8.33 1.53 -8.32
C ARG A 6 -8.99 0.36 -7.60
N ARG A 7 -9.71 -0.49 -8.34
CA ARG A 7 -10.32 -1.72 -7.81
C ARG A 7 -9.37 -2.90 -8.05
N ILE A 8 -9.33 -3.85 -7.12
CA ILE A 8 -8.64 -5.13 -7.26
C ILE A 8 -9.41 -6.23 -6.51
N VAL A 9 -9.39 -7.46 -7.02
CA VAL A 9 -9.97 -8.64 -6.36
C VAL A 9 -8.84 -9.54 -5.89
N VAL A 10 -8.86 -9.93 -4.62
CA VAL A 10 -7.87 -10.83 -4.01
C VAL A 10 -8.62 -11.87 -3.20
N ASP A 11 -8.46 -13.14 -3.59
CA ASP A 11 -9.17 -14.31 -3.04
C ASP A 11 -10.68 -14.04 -2.87
N ASP A 12 -11.32 -13.68 -3.98
CA ASP A 12 -12.75 -13.35 -4.10
C ASP A 12 -13.26 -12.16 -3.28
N VAL A 13 -12.38 -11.45 -2.57
CA VAL A 13 -12.71 -10.23 -1.83
C VAL A 13 -12.30 -9.00 -2.66
N THR A 14 -13.20 -8.02 -2.71
CA THR A 14 -12.94 -6.76 -3.42
C THR A 14 -12.27 -5.73 -2.52
N PHE A 15 -11.24 -5.08 -3.07
CA PHE A 15 -10.51 -4.01 -2.42
C PHE A 15 -10.43 -2.78 -3.32
N ALA A 16 -10.49 -1.61 -2.68
CA ALA A 16 -10.06 -0.36 -3.28
C ALA A 16 -8.59 -0.12 -2.91
N TRP A 17 -7.82 0.48 -3.80
CA TRP A 17 -6.43 0.82 -3.52
C TRP A 17 -5.95 2.05 -4.28
N ALA A 18 -4.92 2.69 -3.76
CA ALA A 18 -4.29 3.86 -4.35
C ALA A 18 -2.78 3.79 -4.16
N GLY A 19 -2.06 4.24 -5.19
CA GLY A 19 -0.62 4.46 -5.14
C GLY A 19 -0.33 5.91 -5.50
N ASP A 20 0.48 6.58 -4.71
CA ASP A 20 0.99 7.92 -5.00
C ASP A 20 2.44 8.03 -4.54
N TRP A 21 3.11 9.11 -4.94
CA TRP A 21 4.48 9.38 -4.52
C TRP A 21 4.60 10.81 -4.02
N SER A 22 5.53 11.02 -3.09
CA SER A 22 5.91 12.33 -2.57
C SER A 22 7.42 12.37 -2.35
N HIS A 23 7.99 13.57 -2.19
CA HIS A 23 9.35 13.73 -1.67
C HIS A 23 9.28 13.96 -0.16
N ILE A 24 9.99 13.14 0.62
CA ILE A 24 10.10 13.25 2.07
C ILE A 24 11.57 13.06 2.45
N GLY A 25 12.17 13.99 3.19
CA GLY A 25 13.58 13.92 3.59
C GLY A 25 14.56 13.77 2.42
N GLY A 26 14.28 14.41 1.27
CA GLY A 26 15.10 14.29 0.06
C GLY A 26 14.95 12.98 -0.71
N ARG A 27 14.07 12.07 -0.27
CA ARG A 27 13.82 10.77 -0.91
C ARG A 27 12.44 10.75 -1.55
N ARG A 28 12.31 10.13 -2.72
CA ARG A 28 11.00 9.85 -3.33
C ARG A 28 10.40 8.62 -2.67
N VAL A 29 9.29 8.82 -1.97
CA VAL A 29 8.56 7.78 -1.24
C VAL A 29 7.26 7.48 -1.97
N VAL A 30 7.01 6.21 -2.28
CA VAL A 30 5.73 5.72 -2.76
C VAL A 30 4.86 5.34 -1.57
N SER A 31 3.66 5.89 -1.51
CA SER A 31 2.60 5.52 -0.58
C SER A 31 1.62 4.60 -1.29
N LEU A 32 1.51 3.37 -0.82
CA LEU A 32 0.48 2.43 -1.26
C LEU A 32 -0.53 2.26 -0.13
N ARG A 33 -1.80 2.45 -0.46
CA ARG A 33 -2.93 2.31 0.46
C ARG A 33 -3.97 1.38 -0.11
N ALA A 34 -4.58 0.55 0.73
CA ALA A 34 -5.71 -0.30 0.37
C ALA A 34 -6.80 -0.27 1.43
N TRP A 35 -8.03 -0.56 0.99
CA TRP A 35 -9.24 -0.59 1.80
C TRP A 35 -10.06 -1.81 1.42
N HIS A 36 -10.66 -2.47 2.40
CA HIS A 36 -11.79 -3.37 2.12
C HIS A 36 -12.90 -2.57 1.46
N GLN A 37 -13.58 -3.17 0.48
CA GLN A 37 -14.65 -2.51 -0.25
C GLN A 37 -15.94 -3.33 -0.13
N THR A 38 -17.04 -2.67 0.23
CA THR A 38 -18.38 -3.29 0.25
C THR A 38 -18.94 -3.41 -1.17
N ASP A 39 -20.07 -4.12 -1.30
CA ASP A 39 -20.80 -4.24 -2.57
C ASP A 39 -21.23 -2.87 -3.13
N ASP A 40 -21.52 -1.90 -2.26
CA ASP A 40 -21.81 -0.49 -2.62
C ASP A 40 -20.57 0.32 -3.03
N GLU A 41 -19.44 -0.34 -3.28
CA GLU A 41 -18.15 0.25 -3.61
C GLU A 41 -17.57 1.19 -2.55
N ARG A 42 -18.05 1.12 -1.30
CA ARG A 42 -17.58 1.99 -0.22
C ARG A 42 -16.39 1.36 0.53
N PRO A 43 -15.31 2.12 0.78
CA PRO A 43 -14.22 1.63 1.61
C PRO A 43 -14.67 1.48 3.07
N VAL A 44 -14.27 0.39 3.72
CA VAL A 44 -14.60 0.07 5.12
C VAL A 44 -13.37 -0.38 5.91
N GLY A 45 -13.45 -0.24 7.22
CA GLY A 45 -12.42 -0.70 8.15
C GLY A 45 -11.13 0.14 8.15
N PRO A 46 -10.03 -0.44 8.65
CA PRO A 46 -8.75 0.22 8.71
C PRO A 46 -8.11 0.31 7.33
N VAL A 47 -7.32 1.36 7.10
CA VAL A 47 -6.53 1.53 5.88
C VAL A 47 -5.28 0.67 5.98
N LEU A 48 -5.06 -0.26 5.05
CA LEU A 48 -3.74 -0.87 4.87
C LEU A 48 -2.82 0.17 4.26
N SER A 49 -1.64 0.39 4.84
CA SER A 49 -0.71 1.40 4.38
C SER A 49 0.72 0.88 4.39
N VAL A 50 1.47 1.16 3.33
CA VAL A 50 2.90 0.84 3.23
C VAL A 50 3.64 2.01 2.58
N LYS A 51 4.84 2.29 3.11
CA LYS A 51 5.78 3.24 2.52
C LYS A 51 6.88 2.47 1.83
N LEU A 52 7.17 2.89 0.60
CA LEU A 52 8.06 2.19 -0.30
C LEU A 52 9.08 3.18 -0.88
N VAL A 53 10.30 2.71 -1.09
CA VAL A 53 11.36 3.44 -1.80
C VAL A 53 11.92 2.55 -2.90
N ASN A 54 12.49 3.17 -3.94
CA ASN A 54 13.17 2.42 -4.99
C ASN A 54 14.43 1.76 -4.44
N ARG A 55 14.57 0.45 -4.63
CA ARG A 55 15.75 -0.33 -4.24
C ARG A 55 17.01 0.11 -4.97
N HIS A 56 16.89 0.48 -6.24
CA HIS A 56 18.03 0.75 -7.12
C HIS A 56 18.55 2.19 -7.04
N GLY A 57 18.00 3.04 -6.16
CA GLY A 57 18.46 4.42 -5.95
C GLY A 57 18.32 5.36 -7.17
N GLY A 58 17.86 4.85 -8.30
CA GLY A 58 17.67 5.60 -9.54
C GLY A 58 16.32 6.29 -9.62
N MET A 59 16.21 7.20 -10.57
CA MET A 59 14.95 7.76 -11.05
C MET A 59 14.18 6.74 -11.91
N VAL A 60 14.26 5.43 -11.61
CA VAL A 60 13.30 4.49 -12.19
C VAL A 60 11.96 5.01 -11.75
N ASP A 61 11.04 5.12 -12.71
CA ASP A 61 9.71 5.64 -12.51
C ASP A 61 9.09 4.99 -11.27
N CYS A 62 9.21 5.65 -10.11
CA CYS A 62 8.34 5.43 -8.96
C CYS A 62 6.95 5.97 -9.31
N ALA A 63 6.47 5.66 -10.52
CA ALA A 63 5.20 6.02 -11.09
C ALA A 63 4.13 5.18 -10.42
N ALA A 64 4.00 5.37 -9.11
CA ALA A 64 3.11 4.67 -8.21
C ALA A 64 3.32 3.15 -8.12
N ALA A 65 2.90 2.57 -7.00
CA ALA A 65 2.75 1.14 -6.89
C ALA A 65 1.86 0.59 -8.04
N VAL A 66 2.22 -0.59 -8.56
CA VAL A 66 1.47 -1.31 -9.60
C VAL A 66 0.45 -2.26 -8.96
N PRO A 67 -0.55 -2.77 -9.71
CA PRO A 67 -1.57 -3.66 -9.14
C PRO A 67 -0.98 -4.90 -8.42
N GLN A 68 0.14 -5.42 -8.92
CA GLN A 68 0.84 -6.55 -8.31
C GLN A 68 1.36 -6.21 -6.90
N ASP A 69 1.92 -5.02 -6.70
CA ASP A 69 2.38 -4.56 -5.38
C ASP A 69 1.22 -4.44 -4.39
N ALA A 70 0.08 -3.93 -4.87
CA ALA A 70 -1.12 -3.81 -4.06
C ALA A 70 -1.66 -5.18 -3.66
N ARG A 71 -1.67 -6.14 -4.60
CA ARG A 71 -2.05 -7.53 -4.32
C ARG A 71 -1.14 -8.14 -3.25
N ALA A 72 0.18 -8.00 -3.40
CA ALA A 72 1.15 -8.52 -2.45
C ALA A 72 0.98 -7.92 -1.04
N ALA A 73 0.80 -6.59 -0.98
CA ALA A 73 0.53 -5.89 0.28
C ALA A 73 -0.77 -6.37 0.93
N ILE A 74 -1.86 -6.51 0.16
CA ILE A 74 -3.16 -6.99 0.66
C ILE A 74 -3.04 -8.42 1.22
N LEU A 75 -2.41 -9.34 0.48
CA LEU A 75 -2.22 -10.72 0.92
C LEU A 75 -1.43 -10.79 2.23
N LEU A 76 -0.32 -10.05 2.33
CA LEU A 76 0.47 -9.99 3.55
C LEU A 76 -0.31 -9.35 4.70
N GLY A 77 -1.00 -8.22 4.45
CA GLY A 77 -1.82 -7.55 5.45
C GLY A 77 -2.85 -8.51 6.05
N ARG A 78 -3.56 -9.27 5.21
CA ARG A 78 -4.52 -10.28 5.66
C ARG A 78 -3.85 -11.38 6.49
N ALA A 79 -2.70 -11.89 6.06
CA ALA A 79 -1.94 -12.89 6.82
C ALA A 79 -1.49 -12.37 8.20
N LEU A 80 -1.31 -11.06 8.34
CA LEU A 80 -0.97 -10.38 9.59
C LEU A 80 -2.18 -9.90 10.41
N GLY A 81 -3.41 -10.24 9.99
CA GLY A 81 -4.63 -9.91 10.72
C GLY A 81 -5.28 -8.56 10.36
N TRP A 82 -4.91 -7.94 9.23
CA TRP A 82 -5.68 -6.82 8.69
C TRP A 82 -7.07 -7.29 8.24
N SER A 83 -8.11 -6.72 8.85
CA SER A 83 -9.51 -7.11 8.65
C SER A 83 -10.44 -5.88 8.62
N PRO A 84 -11.65 -5.99 8.05
CA PRO A 84 -12.56 -4.85 7.91
C PRO A 84 -13.17 -4.38 9.24
N GLU A 85 -13.16 -5.21 10.29
CA GLU A 85 -13.70 -4.87 11.62
C GLU A 85 -12.76 -3.97 12.44
N GLY A 86 -11.50 -3.85 12.02
CA GLY A 86 -10.51 -3.01 12.68
C GLY A 86 -10.76 -1.51 12.52
N ARG A 87 -9.87 -0.69 13.10
CA ARG A 87 -9.92 0.78 13.03
C ARG A 87 -8.54 1.37 12.80
N GLY A 88 -8.51 2.56 12.18
CA GLY A 88 -7.27 3.33 11.99
C GLY A 88 -6.46 2.90 10.76
N VAL A 89 -5.14 2.84 10.91
CA VAL A 89 -4.19 2.51 9.84
C VAL A 89 -3.42 1.26 10.23
N PHE A 90 -3.43 0.25 9.37
CA PHE A 90 -2.60 -0.94 9.49
C PHE A 90 -1.33 -0.73 8.67
N TRP A 91 -0.19 -0.57 9.34
CA TRP A 91 1.10 -0.36 8.69
C TRP A 91 1.79 -1.68 8.37
N ILE A 92 2.19 -1.86 7.11
CA ILE A 92 3.19 -2.86 6.75
C ILE A 92 4.57 -2.26 7.02
N LEU A 93 5.31 -2.88 7.93
CA LEU A 93 6.66 -2.49 8.33
C LEU A 93 7.71 -3.39 7.67
N PRO A 94 8.99 -2.98 7.60
CA PRO A 94 10.05 -3.79 7.00
C PRO A 94 10.16 -5.20 7.61
N THR A 95 9.92 -5.32 8.91
CA THR A 95 9.97 -6.59 9.65
C THR A 95 8.87 -7.59 9.25
N HIS A 96 7.83 -7.14 8.55
CA HIS A 96 6.75 -8.01 8.05
C HIS A 96 7.12 -8.77 6.77
N GLY A 97 8.24 -8.43 6.11
CA GLY A 97 8.78 -9.22 5.01
C GLY A 97 8.01 -9.10 3.68
N LEU A 98 7.41 -7.95 3.37
CA LEU A 98 6.83 -7.71 2.05
C LEU A 98 7.95 -7.65 0.99
N VAL A 99 7.95 -8.63 0.08
CA VAL A 99 8.90 -8.68 -1.04
C VAL A 99 8.24 -8.14 -2.30
N LEU A 100 8.79 -7.05 -2.83
CA LEU A 100 8.40 -6.46 -4.11
C LEU A 100 9.59 -6.46 -5.07
N GLN A 101 9.29 -6.35 -6.37
CA GLN A 101 10.29 -6.45 -7.43
C GLN A 101 11.34 -5.34 -7.32
N ASP A 102 10.91 -4.08 -7.33
CA ASP A 102 11.81 -2.90 -7.43
C ASP A 102 11.72 -1.95 -6.22
N LEU A 103 10.85 -2.28 -5.25
CA LEU A 103 10.51 -1.42 -4.13
C LEU A 103 10.85 -2.10 -2.79
N ASP A 104 11.40 -1.32 -1.87
CA ASP A 104 11.66 -1.77 -0.51
C ASP A 104 10.74 -1.06 0.47
N VAL A 105 10.25 -1.80 1.47
CA VAL A 105 9.46 -1.22 2.57
C VAL A 105 10.35 -0.38 3.45
N VAL A 106 9.87 0.79 3.84
CA VAL A 106 10.50 1.66 4.82
C VAL A 106 9.56 1.93 5.99
N ASP A 107 10.14 2.04 7.18
CA ASP A 107 9.40 2.46 8.36
C ASP A 107 8.95 3.93 8.19
N PRO A 108 7.65 4.24 8.33
CA PRO A 108 7.15 5.60 8.19
C PRO A 108 7.74 6.58 9.21
N THR A 109 8.16 6.13 10.40
CA THR A 109 8.77 6.98 11.44
C THR A 109 10.18 7.46 11.07
N MET A 110 10.83 6.74 10.15
CA MET A 110 12.17 7.07 9.65
C MET A 110 12.15 8.09 8.50
N LEU A 111 10.97 8.55 8.08
CA LEU A 111 10.81 9.43 6.92
C LEU A 111 10.94 10.93 7.24
N GLY A 112 11.10 11.31 8.52
CA GLY A 112 11.31 12.70 8.94
C GLY A 112 10.02 13.42 9.32
#